data_AF-A0A6N7MCX1-F1
#
_entry.id   AF-A0A6N7MCX1-F1
#
_cell.length_a   1.000
_cell.length_b   1.000
_cell.length_c   1.000
_cell.angle_alpha   90.00
_cell.angle_beta   90.00
_cell.angle_gamma   90.00
#
_symmetry.space_group_name_H-M   'P 1'
#
loop_
_entity.id
_entity.type
_entity.pdbx_description
1 polymer ?
#
loop_
_entity_poly.entity_id
_entity_poly.type
_entity_poly.pdbx_seq_one_letter_code
_entity_poly.pdbx_strand_id
1 'polypeptide(L)'
;MVIYNNSMAGASGWIKNSVPYALKGEGGKSLHREDLAAALHIKNHERYFYLFRELTGGLEYLRRGSTLYQEGLYLELGGYSYQVFFDFREIMDNEEDHYLALANYLNGRGVLSLEYTLKELLLRPLLDHFEALCSREVIKDLLAVKRDELYAPDNYLNEVSAKISAFLDAARSCAARSCEAKTRTAQSDEVNSCAGENITGAEGNEVELAVKVRRRLQAALSLEGSALPPYMGRVFSFLGQEVSDLEQMFTFRYCWIIVTSLAELFTQEDFSAYERSIIDEYLLAPALTLLLNQVTTDDRRLPQLLLLLKILIRHREWCRDKPPDLLRVFEDPEVQEFLQVNRYENTLWCSKESLVSLIAWLGIISLLQEQDPENDELLEKYLEAAKKSDYRFQDLLDMMHEERSLRT
;
A
#
# COMPACT_ATOMS: atom_id res chain seq x y z
N MET A 1 24.06 -9.97 22.62
CA MET A 1 23.66 -10.56 23.92
C MET A 1 23.04 -11.92 23.68
N VAL A 2 23.55 -12.97 24.33
CA VAL A 2 23.03 -14.34 24.19
C VAL A 2 22.47 -14.78 25.54
N ILE A 3 21.21 -15.21 25.56
CA ILE A 3 20.58 -15.79 26.75
C ILE A 3 20.16 -17.21 26.41
N TYR A 4 20.42 -18.15 27.31
CA TYR A 4 20.02 -19.54 27.14
C TYR A 4 19.50 -20.09 28.46
N ASN A 5 18.55 -21.01 28.37
CA ASN A 5 18.05 -21.80 29.47
C ASN A 5 18.49 -23.24 29.28
N ASN A 6 19.45 -23.72 30.08
CA ASN A 6 19.94 -25.11 30.01
C ASN A 6 19.16 -26.08 30.91
N SER A 7 17.90 -25.77 31.20
CA SER A 7 17.00 -26.59 32.02
C SER A 7 15.77 -27.00 31.22
N MET A 8 15.12 -28.08 31.64
CA MET A 8 13.85 -28.53 31.06
C MET A 8 12.68 -27.59 31.41
N ALA A 9 12.70 -26.97 32.59
CA ALA A 9 11.66 -26.03 32.99
C ALA A 9 11.85 -24.69 32.29
N GLY A 10 10.75 -24.03 31.90
CA GLY A 10 10.79 -22.65 31.42
C GLY A 10 11.21 -21.68 32.53
N ALA A 11 11.78 -20.54 32.13
CA ALA A 11 12.20 -19.47 33.02
C ALA A 11 11.78 -18.12 32.45
N SER A 12 11.29 -17.23 33.32
CA SER A 12 11.02 -15.84 32.98
C SER A 12 11.50 -14.91 34.08
N GLY A 13 11.81 -13.67 33.72
CA GLY A 13 12.23 -12.67 34.68
C GLY A 13 13.02 -11.51 34.07
N TRP A 14 13.44 -10.61 34.95
CA TRP A 14 14.20 -9.42 34.59
C TRP A 14 15.70 -9.66 34.77
N ILE A 15 16.48 -9.35 33.73
CA ILE A 15 17.94 -9.26 33.82
C ILE A 15 18.35 -7.80 34.00
N LYS A 16 19.06 -7.50 35.09
CA LYS A 16 19.55 -6.14 35.38
C LYS A 16 21.00 -6.09 35.81
N ASN A 17 21.40 -6.94 36.76
CA ASN A 17 22.74 -6.90 37.31
C ASN A 17 23.50 -8.18 36.98
N SER A 18 24.78 -8.06 36.65
CA SER A 18 25.67 -9.20 36.57
C SER A 18 25.83 -9.86 37.94
N VAL A 19 26.25 -11.13 37.91
CA VAL A 19 26.92 -11.74 39.06
C VAL A 19 28.31 -11.10 39.23
N PRO A 20 28.89 -11.09 40.44
CA PRO A 20 30.25 -10.60 40.63
C PRO A 20 31.27 -11.41 39.81
N TYR A 21 32.18 -10.73 39.11
CA TYR A 21 33.26 -11.35 38.34
C TYR A 21 34.59 -10.66 38.61
N ALA A 22 35.70 -11.39 38.47
CA ALA A 22 37.03 -10.86 38.78
C ALA A 22 37.69 -10.23 37.54
N LEU A 23 38.08 -8.96 37.63
CA LEU A 23 38.94 -8.31 36.64
C LEU A 23 40.38 -8.27 37.17
N LYS A 24 41.35 -8.48 36.27
CA LYS A 24 42.78 -8.45 36.61
C LYS A 24 43.33 -7.09 36.23
N GLY A 25 43.58 -6.24 37.22
CA GLY A 25 44.22 -4.93 37.05
C GLY A 25 45.70 -4.94 37.43
N GLU A 26 46.39 -3.81 37.25
CA GLU A 26 47.82 -3.65 37.55
C GLU A 26 48.17 -3.91 39.04
N GLY A 27 47.18 -3.80 39.95
CA GLY A 27 47.35 -4.01 41.39
C GLY A 27 46.77 -5.32 41.97
N GLY A 28 46.24 -6.24 41.14
CA GLY A 28 45.64 -7.50 41.61
C GLY A 28 44.27 -7.82 41.03
N LYS A 29 43.56 -8.80 41.63
CA LYS A 29 42.19 -9.16 41.26
C LYS A 29 41.18 -8.34 42.06
N SER A 30 40.36 -7.55 41.39
CA SER A 30 39.20 -6.85 41.98
C SER A 30 37.90 -7.53 41.55
N LEU A 31 36.92 -7.59 42.45
CA LEU A 31 35.57 -8.05 42.15
C LEU A 31 34.77 -6.89 41.57
N HIS A 32 34.24 -7.09 40.38
CA HIS A 32 33.40 -6.13 39.68
C HIS A 32 31.99 -6.67 39.53
N ARG A 33 31.04 -5.73 39.50
CA ARG A 33 29.66 -5.97 39.15
C ARG A 33 29.27 -4.87 38.18
N GLU A 34 28.54 -5.25 37.15
CA GLU A 34 28.10 -4.34 36.11
C GLU A 34 26.62 -4.52 35.89
N ASP A 35 25.89 -3.43 35.70
CA ASP A 35 24.49 -3.50 35.31
C ASP A 35 24.36 -3.55 33.77
N LEU A 36 23.22 -4.05 33.31
CA LEU A 36 22.93 -4.22 31.89
C LEU A 36 22.98 -2.89 31.14
N ALA A 37 22.56 -1.82 31.81
CA ALA A 37 22.52 -0.48 31.25
C ALA A 37 23.93 0.05 30.96
N ALA A 38 24.85 -0.11 31.91
CA ALA A 38 26.25 0.25 31.76
C ALA A 38 26.93 -0.58 30.66
N ALA A 39 26.70 -1.90 30.67
CA ALA A 39 27.27 -2.82 29.68
C ALA A 39 26.81 -2.54 28.23
N LEU A 40 25.60 -2.01 28.07
CA LEU A 40 25.02 -1.64 26.77
C LEU A 40 25.05 -0.13 26.49
N HIS A 41 25.69 0.67 27.36
CA HIS A 41 25.77 2.13 27.28
C HIS A 41 24.40 2.83 27.15
N ILE A 42 23.40 2.34 27.89
CA ILE A 42 22.03 2.86 27.93
C ILE A 42 21.95 4.15 28.76
N LYS A 43 21.33 5.17 28.20
CA LYS A 43 21.05 6.45 28.85
C LYS A 43 19.75 6.37 29.65
N ASN A 44 19.80 6.80 30.91
CA ASN A 44 18.61 6.95 31.76
C ASN A 44 17.85 8.23 31.39
N HIS A 45 17.12 8.21 30.28
CA HIS A 45 16.38 9.38 29.81
C HIS A 45 15.10 8.95 29.07
N GLU A 46 14.01 9.69 29.27
CA GLU A 46 12.67 9.30 28.79
C GLU A 46 12.47 9.43 27.28
N ARG A 47 13.22 10.33 26.64
CA ARG A 47 13.23 10.54 25.18
C ARG A 47 14.16 9.63 24.41
N TYR A 48 14.95 8.79 25.07
CA TYR A 48 15.84 7.85 24.39
C TYR A 48 15.20 6.47 24.36
N PHE A 49 15.27 5.81 23.21
CA PHE A 49 14.75 4.47 22.97
C PHE A 49 15.85 3.60 22.38
N TYR A 50 15.73 2.30 22.61
CA TYR A 50 16.68 1.31 22.14
C TYR A 50 15.95 0.28 21.29
N LEU A 51 16.42 0.17 20.04
CA LEU A 51 15.98 -0.81 19.07
C LEU A 51 16.97 -1.96 19.06
N PHE A 52 16.50 -3.19 19.00
CA PHE A 52 17.36 -4.35 18.85
C PHE A 52 16.60 -5.52 18.23
N ARG A 53 17.35 -6.45 17.65
CA ARG A 53 16.80 -7.59 16.91
C ARG A 53 17.04 -8.90 17.65
N GLU A 54 16.12 -9.83 17.52
CA GLU A 54 16.23 -11.19 18.02
C GLU A 54 16.40 -12.16 16.85
N LEU A 55 17.45 -12.99 16.90
CA LEU A 55 17.90 -13.79 15.77
C LEU A 55 16.98 -14.97 15.46
N THR A 56 16.38 -15.59 16.47
CA THR A 56 15.67 -16.87 16.33
C THR A 56 14.31 -16.70 15.68
N GLY A 57 13.59 -15.64 16.03
CA GLY A 57 12.28 -15.27 15.53
C GLY A 57 12.29 -14.11 14.53
N GLY A 58 13.44 -13.47 14.30
CA GLY A 58 13.55 -12.32 13.39
C GLY A 58 12.76 -11.10 13.86
N LEU A 59 12.53 -10.97 15.17
CA LEU A 59 11.74 -9.90 15.76
C LEU A 59 12.60 -8.70 16.13
N GLU A 60 12.08 -7.51 15.90
CA GLU A 60 12.59 -6.24 16.38
C GLU A 60 11.84 -5.80 17.64
N TYR A 61 12.57 -5.20 18.57
CA TYR A 61 12.05 -4.76 19.86
C TYR A 61 12.38 -3.29 20.06
N LEU A 62 11.46 -2.55 20.67
CA LEU A 62 11.65 -1.18 21.12
C LEU A 62 11.53 -1.12 22.65
N ARG A 63 12.49 -0.46 23.31
CA ARG A 63 12.45 -0.22 24.77
C ARG A 63 12.79 1.23 25.09
N ARG A 64 12.09 1.79 26.06
CA ARG A 64 12.42 3.10 26.63
C ARG A 64 13.72 3.00 27.41
N GLY A 65 14.62 3.96 27.23
CA GLY A 65 15.92 4.01 27.90
C GLY A 65 15.80 4.07 29.41
N SER A 66 14.88 4.89 29.94
CA SER A 66 14.58 4.97 31.37
C SER A 66 14.14 3.62 31.95
N THR A 67 13.20 2.92 31.30
CA THR A 67 12.74 1.58 31.72
C THR A 67 13.86 0.56 31.67
N LEU A 68 14.62 0.51 30.56
CA LEU A 68 15.73 -0.43 30.41
C LEU A 68 16.85 -0.19 31.44
N TYR A 69 17.08 1.08 31.80
CA TYR A 69 18.04 1.47 32.83
C TYR A 69 17.58 1.08 34.24
N GLN A 70 16.32 1.32 34.57
CA GLN A 70 15.79 1.16 35.92
C GLN A 70 15.35 -0.27 36.23
N GLU A 71 14.73 -0.97 35.29
CA GLU A 71 14.13 -2.30 35.49
C GLU A 71 14.99 -3.40 34.88
N GLY A 72 15.79 -3.09 33.86
CA GLY A 72 16.54 -4.07 33.07
C GLY A 72 15.71 -4.58 31.90
N LEU A 73 15.98 -5.79 31.45
CA LEU A 73 15.26 -6.42 30.33
C LEU A 73 14.48 -7.64 30.81
N TYR A 74 13.17 -7.65 30.55
CA TYR A 74 12.32 -8.82 30.78
C TYR A 74 12.49 -9.84 29.65
N LEU A 75 12.60 -11.12 30.02
CA LEU A 75 12.81 -12.24 29.12
C LEU A 75 11.95 -13.45 29.54
N GLU A 76 11.51 -14.22 28.55
CA GLU A 76 10.86 -15.51 28.75
C GLU A 76 11.51 -16.56 27.83
N LEU A 77 11.97 -17.66 28.42
CA LEU A 77 12.63 -18.76 27.72
C LEU A 77 11.97 -20.08 28.11
N GLY A 78 11.56 -20.85 27.10
CA GLY A 78 11.17 -22.25 27.29
C GLY A 78 12.34 -23.12 27.75
N GLY A 79 12.06 -24.40 28.03
CA GLY A 79 13.10 -25.37 28.36
C GLY A 79 14.07 -25.58 27.19
N TYR A 80 15.38 -25.66 27.47
CA TYR A 80 16.46 -25.84 26.49
C TYR A 80 16.44 -24.84 25.33
N SER A 81 15.88 -23.65 25.55
CA SER A 81 15.80 -22.60 24.53
C SER A 81 16.88 -21.55 24.71
N TYR A 82 17.12 -20.78 23.66
CA TYR A 82 18.01 -19.62 23.69
C TYR A 82 17.39 -18.47 22.88
N GLN A 83 17.81 -17.26 23.18
CA GLN A 83 17.48 -16.04 22.45
C GLN A 83 18.76 -15.24 22.25
N VAL A 84 18.95 -14.71 21.04
CA VAL A 84 20.12 -13.90 20.71
C VAL A 84 19.65 -12.52 20.30
N PHE A 85 19.95 -11.53 21.13
CA PHE A 85 19.69 -10.13 20.82
C PHE A 85 20.94 -9.46 20.28
N PHE A 86 20.80 -8.71 19.19
CA PHE A 86 21.89 -8.04 18.51
C PHE A 86 21.43 -6.71 17.90
N ASP A 87 22.38 -5.94 17.36
CA ASP A 87 22.12 -4.67 16.67
C ASP A 87 21.36 -3.66 17.55
N PHE A 88 21.87 -3.44 18.77
CA PHE A 88 21.35 -2.43 19.68
C PHE A 88 21.64 -1.04 19.10
N ARG A 89 20.58 -0.28 18.81
CA ARG A 89 20.65 1.08 18.29
C ARG A 89 19.91 2.03 19.21
N GLU A 90 20.57 3.13 19.54
CA GLU A 90 19.95 4.23 20.25
C GLU A 90 19.22 5.14 19.26
N ILE A 91 18.01 5.54 19.60
CA ILE A 91 17.27 6.59 18.90
C ILE A 91 16.70 7.58 19.91
N MET A 92 16.66 8.85 19.53
CA MET A 92 15.95 9.87 20.29
C MET A 92 14.56 10.08 19.68
N ASP A 93 13.54 10.25 20.52
CA ASP A 93 12.20 10.54 20.05
C ASP A 93 12.12 11.87 19.32
N ASN A 94 11.16 11.97 18.41
CA ASN A 94 10.89 13.20 17.69
C ASN A 94 9.99 14.14 18.53
N GLU A 95 9.60 15.29 17.96
CA GLU A 95 8.73 16.26 18.63
C GLU A 95 7.28 15.76 18.80
N GLU A 96 6.89 14.77 18.01
CA GLU A 96 5.54 14.17 17.99
C GLU A 96 5.44 12.91 18.87
N ASP A 97 6.51 12.57 19.60
CA ASP A 97 6.58 11.43 20.52
C ASP A 97 6.16 10.10 19.84
N HIS A 98 6.59 9.90 18.59
CA HIS A 98 6.26 8.73 17.78
C HIS A 98 6.79 7.43 18.37
N TYR A 99 8.04 7.42 18.86
CA TYR A 99 8.63 6.22 19.46
C TYR A 99 8.03 5.94 20.85
N LEU A 100 7.60 6.98 21.58
CA LEU A 100 6.82 6.83 22.79
C LEU A 100 5.47 6.17 22.53
N ALA A 101 4.71 6.68 21.55
CA ALA A 101 3.43 6.10 21.16
C ALA A 101 3.60 4.64 20.74
N LEU A 102 4.62 4.35 19.92
CA LEU A 102 4.95 2.99 19.49
C LEU A 102 5.35 2.08 20.66
N ALA A 103 6.19 2.54 21.57
CA ALA A 103 6.61 1.74 22.74
C ALA A 103 5.42 1.40 23.65
N ASN A 104 4.50 2.36 23.85
CA ASN A 104 3.28 2.14 24.62
C ASN A 104 2.35 1.14 23.92
N TYR A 105 2.22 1.23 22.58
CA TYR A 105 1.41 0.30 21.78
C TYR A 105 1.97 -1.13 21.80
N LEU A 106 3.29 -1.27 21.65
CA LEU A 106 3.96 -2.57 21.68
C LEU A 106 3.92 -3.20 23.07
N ASN A 107 4.01 -2.38 24.13
CA ASN A 107 4.01 -2.82 25.52
C ASN A 107 4.97 -4.00 25.77
N GLY A 108 6.20 -3.86 25.27
CA GLY A 108 7.22 -4.89 25.39
C GLY A 108 7.19 -6.00 24.32
N ARG A 109 6.14 -6.12 23.50
CA ARG A 109 6.08 -7.12 22.43
C ARG A 109 7.08 -6.84 21.32
N GLY A 110 7.62 -7.90 20.72
CA GLY A 110 8.46 -7.82 19.52
C GLY A 110 7.60 -7.89 18.25
N VAL A 111 8.08 -7.26 17.18
CA VAL A 111 7.40 -7.21 15.87
C VAL A 111 8.38 -7.50 14.74
N LEU A 112 7.92 -7.92 13.57
CA LEU A 112 8.83 -8.23 12.44
C LEU A 112 9.56 -7.00 11.88
N SER A 113 8.93 -5.82 11.96
CA SER A 113 9.53 -4.56 11.52
C SER A 113 8.95 -3.41 12.33
N LEU A 114 9.80 -2.71 13.08
CA LEU A 114 9.40 -1.51 13.82
C LEU A 114 9.00 -0.38 12.88
N GLU A 115 9.64 -0.27 11.73
CA GLU A 115 9.33 0.73 10.71
C GLU A 115 7.90 0.54 10.16
N TYR A 116 7.55 -0.69 9.78
CA TYR A 116 6.20 -1.00 9.31
C TYR A 116 5.16 -0.75 10.40
N THR A 117 5.39 -1.24 11.63
CA THR A 117 4.44 -1.05 12.74
C THR A 117 4.29 0.41 13.13
N LEU A 118 5.36 1.21 13.08
CA LEU A 118 5.28 2.65 13.28
C LEU A 118 4.39 3.29 12.20
N LYS A 119 4.64 2.96 10.94
CA LYS A 119 3.87 3.48 9.81
C LYS A 119 2.38 3.14 9.93
N GLU A 120 2.08 1.89 10.26
CA GLU A 120 0.71 1.40 10.50
C GLU A 120 0.03 2.17 11.65
N LEU A 121 0.73 2.39 12.76
CA LEU A 121 0.21 3.15 13.90
C LEU A 121 -0.14 4.59 13.52
N LEU A 122 0.75 5.26 12.77
CA LEU A 122 0.54 6.65 12.32
C LEU A 122 -0.59 6.77 11.29
N LEU A 123 -0.74 5.75 10.43
CA LEU A 123 -1.78 5.67 9.41
C LEU A 123 -3.10 5.10 9.94
N ARG A 124 -3.19 4.63 11.18
CA ARG A 124 -4.40 3.99 11.71
C ARG A 124 -5.68 4.81 11.52
N PRO A 125 -5.71 6.13 11.76
CA PRO A 125 -6.89 6.94 11.47
C PRO A 125 -7.34 6.88 10.01
N LEU A 126 -6.42 6.78 9.04
CA LEU A 126 -6.75 6.60 7.63
C LEU A 126 -7.24 5.17 7.36
N LEU A 127 -6.52 4.18 7.88
CA LEU A 127 -6.81 2.75 7.67
C LEU A 127 -8.18 2.38 8.22
N ASP A 128 -8.59 2.92 9.37
CA ASP A 128 -9.93 2.67 9.95
C ASP A 128 -11.05 3.12 9.00
N HIS A 129 -10.92 4.29 8.35
CA HIS A 129 -11.90 4.76 7.36
C HIS A 129 -11.87 3.90 6.09
N PHE A 130 -10.68 3.49 5.66
CA PHE A 130 -10.51 2.64 4.48
C PHE A 130 -11.07 1.22 4.70
N GLU A 131 -10.84 0.62 5.86
CA GLU A 131 -11.39 -0.67 6.27
C GLU A 131 -12.92 -0.62 6.33
N ALA A 132 -13.50 0.49 6.81
CA ALA A 132 -14.96 0.69 6.82
C ALA A 132 -15.56 0.75 5.40
N LEU A 133 -14.85 1.37 4.45
CA LEU A 133 -15.20 1.37 3.02
C LEU A 133 -15.02 -0.01 2.38
N CYS A 134 -13.98 -0.75 2.77
CA CYS A 134 -13.69 -2.09 2.28
C CYS A 134 -14.46 -3.19 3.01
N SER A 135 -15.67 -2.88 3.49
CA SER A 135 -16.53 -3.85 4.16
C SER A 135 -17.41 -4.60 3.16
N ARG A 136 -17.73 -5.86 3.48
CA ARG A 136 -18.58 -6.71 2.63
C ARG A 136 -19.99 -6.14 2.50
N GLU A 137 -20.45 -5.54 3.58
CA GLU A 137 -21.75 -4.89 3.70
C GLU A 137 -21.89 -3.79 2.66
N VAL A 138 -20.87 -2.94 2.51
CA VAL A 138 -20.87 -1.86 1.51
C VAL A 138 -21.01 -2.39 0.09
N ILE A 139 -20.26 -3.44 -0.27
CA ILE A 139 -20.38 -4.06 -1.60
C ILE A 139 -21.78 -4.64 -1.83
N LYS A 140 -22.32 -5.37 -0.85
CA LYS A 140 -23.64 -5.99 -0.95
C LYS A 140 -24.75 -4.95 -1.13
N ASP A 141 -24.72 -3.89 -0.34
CA ASP A 141 -25.73 -2.83 -0.40
C ASP A 141 -25.62 -2.05 -1.71
N LEU A 142 -24.41 -1.78 -2.20
CA LEU A 142 -24.22 -1.14 -3.50
C LEU A 142 -24.71 -2.03 -4.66
N LEU A 143 -24.52 -3.36 -4.57
CA LEU A 143 -25.10 -4.28 -5.53
C LEU A 143 -26.63 -4.35 -5.43
N ALA A 144 -27.19 -4.24 -4.23
CA ALA A 144 -28.64 -4.12 -4.03
C ALA A 144 -29.19 -2.81 -4.64
N VAL A 145 -28.44 -1.69 -4.56
CA VAL A 145 -28.78 -0.46 -5.30
C VAL A 145 -28.83 -0.73 -6.80
N LYS A 146 -27.81 -1.42 -7.36
CA LYS A 146 -27.78 -1.75 -8.80
C LYS A 146 -28.95 -2.63 -9.24
N ARG A 147 -29.47 -3.48 -8.36
CA ARG A 147 -30.60 -4.39 -8.63
C ARG A 147 -31.97 -3.77 -8.33
N ASP A 148 -32.02 -2.49 -7.95
CA ASP A 148 -33.22 -1.81 -7.44
C ASP A 148 -33.88 -2.53 -6.23
N GLU A 149 -33.06 -3.21 -5.42
CA GLU A 149 -33.48 -3.99 -4.24
C GLU A 149 -33.39 -3.19 -2.93
N LEU A 150 -32.69 -2.05 -2.92
CA LEU A 150 -32.46 -1.25 -1.71
C LEU A 150 -33.51 -0.14 -1.52
N TYR A 151 -34.00 0.01 -0.28
CA TYR A 151 -34.88 1.13 0.08
C TYR A 151 -34.09 2.44 0.18
N ALA A 152 -34.56 3.50 -0.51
CA ALA A 152 -33.93 4.83 -0.56
C ALA A 152 -32.45 4.81 -1.03
N PRO A 153 -32.16 4.34 -2.26
CA PRO A 153 -30.80 4.17 -2.78
C PRO A 153 -29.99 5.46 -2.77
N ASP A 154 -30.60 6.61 -3.05
CA ASP A 154 -29.91 7.91 -3.03
C ASP A 154 -29.36 8.27 -1.65
N ASN A 155 -30.08 7.92 -0.57
CA ASN A 155 -29.61 8.18 0.80
C ASN A 155 -28.38 7.33 1.12
N TYR A 156 -28.39 6.07 0.69
CA TYR A 156 -27.26 5.17 0.87
C TYR A 156 -26.03 5.61 0.06
N LEU A 157 -26.22 6.03 -1.20
CA LEU A 157 -25.14 6.58 -2.01
C LEU A 157 -24.53 7.85 -1.39
N ASN A 158 -25.35 8.70 -0.75
CA ASN A 158 -24.85 9.84 0.00
C ASN A 158 -24.05 9.41 1.25
N GLU A 159 -24.47 8.37 1.96
CA GLU A 159 -23.72 7.81 3.10
C GLU A 159 -22.35 7.28 2.65
N VAL A 160 -22.31 6.49 1.58
CA VAL A 160 -21.05 5.98 1.02
C VAL A 160 -20.15 7.13 0.56
N SER A 161 -20.72 8.14 -0.10
CA SER A 161 -19.98 9.34 -0.50
C SER A 161 -19.44 10.14 0.69
N ALA A 162 -20.11 10.11 1.85
CA ALA A 162 -19.61 10.76 3.06
C ALA A 162 -18.44 9.96 3.69
N LYS A 163 -18.52 8.62 3.70
CA LYS A 163 -17.42 7.74 4.14
C LYS A 163 -16.18 7.92 3.25
N ILE A 164 -16.40 7.90 1.93
CA ILE A 164 -15.78 8.74 0.91
C ILE A 164 -14.85 9.86 1.40
N SER A 165 -15.47 11.01 1.61
CA SER A 165 -14.82 12.25 2.04
C SER A 165 -14.07 12.09 3.37
N ALA A 166 -14.64 11.41 4.36
CA ALA A 166 -13.97 11.23 5.66
C ALA A 166 -12.63 10.47 5.53
N PHE A 167 -12.56 9.47 4.65
CA PHE A 167 -11.32 8.79 4.30
C PHE A 167 -10.31 9.73 3.64
N LEU A 168 -10.76 10.58 2.71
CA LEU A 168 -9.93 11.56 2.01
C LEU A 168 -9.40 12.66 2.96
N ASP A 169 -10.20 13.11 3.92
CA ASP A 169 -9.79 14.08 4.94
C ASP A 169 -8.78 13.49 5.93
N ALA A 170 -8.97 12.22 6.30
CA ALA A 170 -7.97 11.49 7.09
C ALA A 170 -6.64 11.40 6.33
N ALA A 171 -6.67 11.22 5.00
CA ALA A 171 -5.47 11.17 4.17
C ALA A 171 -4.74 12.51 4.14
N ARG A 172 -5.47 13.62 3.92
CA ARG A 172 -4.90 14.99 3.98
C ARG A 172 -4.26 15.26 5.33
N SER A 173 -4.92 14.87 6.42
CA SER A 173 -4.41 15.02 7.78
C SER A 173 -3.14 14.20 8.04
N CYS A 174 -3.00 13.02 7.44
CA CYS A 174 -1.78 12.22 7.50
C CYS A 174 -0.64 12.83 6.67
N ALA A 175 -0.95 13.36 5.49
CA ALA A 175 0.04 13.98 4.61
C ALA A 175 0.58 15.30 5.18
N ALA A 176 -0.28 16.14 5.74
CA ALA A 176 0.13 17.40 6.37
C ALA A 176 1.17 17.19 7.48
N ARG A 177 0.94 16.19 8.35
CA ARG A 177 1.89 15.78 9.41
C ARG A 177 3.25 15.34 8.85
N SER A 178 3.25 14.63 7.72
CA SER A 178 4.48 14.20 7.05
C SER A 178 5.26 15.36 6.42
N CYS A 179 4.58 16.39 5.92
CA CYS A 179 5.22 17.58 5.35
C CYS A 179 5.83 18.47 6.43
N GLU A 180 5.13 18.73 7.54
CA GLU A 180 5.66 19.53 8.65
C GLU A 180 6.96 18.95 9.24
N ALA A 181 7.09 17.62 9.26
CA ALA A 181 8.31 16.93 9.67
C ALA A 181 9.49 17.12 8.70
N LYS A 182 9.23 17.21 7.39
CA LYS A 182 10.25 17.40 6.33
C LYS A 182 10.76 18.84 6.25
N THR A 183 9.89 19.85 6.43
CA THR A 183 10.31 21.27 6.41
C THR A 183 11.17 21.66 7.62
N ARG A 184 11.01 20.98 8.75
CA ARG A 184 11.82 21.24 9.96
C ARG A 184 13.17 20.54 9.96
N THR A 185 13.31 19.40 9.28
CA THR A 185 14.62 18.72 9.12
C THR A 185 15.51 19.36 8.06
N ALA A 186 14.92 20.11 7.11
CA ALA A 186 15.67 20.85 6.07
C ALA A 186 16.17 22.25 6.51
N GLN A 187 15.81 22.75 7.70
CA GLN A 187 16.26 24.06 8.21
C GLN A 187 17.67 24.05 8.83
N SER A 188 18.57 23.19 8.34
CA SER A 188 20.00 23.24 8.73
C SER A 188 20.98 23.52 7.59
N ASP A 189 20.54 23.69 6.34
CA ASP A 189 21.40 24.21 5.26
C ASP A 189 20.64 25.17 4.33
N GLU A 190 21.36 26.18 3.85
CA GLU A 190 20.92 27.49 3.37
C GLU A 190 19.89 27.57 2.21
N VAL A 191 18.92 28.48 2.38
CA VAL A 191 18.33 29.44 1.40
C VAL A 191 18.24 29.01 -0.08
N ASN A 192 17.03 28.65 -0.56
CA ASN A 192 16.24 29.50 -1.48
C ASN A 192 14.85 28.93 -1.87
N SER A 193 13.88 29.83 -1.88
CA SER A 193 12.54 29.83 -2.51
C SER A 193 11.82 28.51 -2.82
N CYS A 194 10.91 28.11 -1.92
CA CYS A 194 9.59 27.63 -2.34
C CYS A 194 8.56 28.61 -1.79
N ALA A 195 8.13 29.54 -2.66
CA ALA A 195 7.03 30.44 -2.38
C ALA A 195 5.77 29.61 -2.12
N GLY A 196 5.09 29.90 -1.01
CA GLY A 196 3.81 29.30 -0.70
C GLY A 196 2.78 29.68 -1.75
N GLU A 197 2.33 28.69 -2.52
CA GLU A 197 1.06 28.76 -3.21
C GLU A 197 -0.01 28.08 -2.34
N ASN A 198 -0.64 28.93 -1.52
CA ASN A 198 -2.06 28.91 -1.18
C ASN A 198 -2.76 27.53 -1.01
N ILE A 199 -2.75 27.03 0.23
CA ILE A 199 -3.69 25.99 0.73
C ILE A 199 -5.12 26.57 0.94
N THR A 200 -5.43 27.76 0.41
CA THR A 200 -6.73 28.43 0.59
C THR A 200 -7.82 27.99 -0.41
N GLY A 201 -7.63 26.88 -1.13
CA GLY A 201 -8.63 26.29 -2.04
C GLY A 201 -9.40 25.08 -1.46
N ALA A 202 -9.17 24.72 -0.20
CA ALA A 202 -9.55 23.42 0.36
C ALA A 202 -11.07 23.12 0.39
N GLU A 203 -11.92 24.11 0.69
CA GLU A 203 -13.38 23.92 0.78
C GLU A 203 -14.04 23.71 -0.60
N GLY A 204 -13.53 24.37 -1.65
CA GLY A 204 -14.04 24.20 -3.02
C GLY A 204 -13.67 22.84 -3.61
N ASN A 205 -12.48 22.34 -3.27
CA ASN A 205 -11.94 21.10 -3.80
C ASN A 205 -12.58 19.85 -3.15
N GLU A 206 -13.05 19.95 -1.91
CA GLU A 206 -13.71 18.83 -1.21
C GLU A 206 -15.10 18.52 -1.78
N VAL A 207 -15.91 19.56 -2.02
CA VAL A 207 -17.24 19.41 -2.63
C VAL A 207 -17.11 18.92 -4.07
N GLU A 208 -16.13 19.42 -4.83
CA GLU A 208 -15.86 18.98 -6.20
C GLU A 208 -15.45 17.51 -6.26
N LEU A 209 -14.56 17.07 -5.37
CA LEU A 209 -14.12 15.69 -5.28
C LEU A 209 -15.26 14.75 -4.88
N ALA A 210 -16.07 15.11 -3.88
CA ALA A 210 -17.24 14.33 -3.47
C ALA A 210 -18.24 14.15 -4.63
N VAL A 211 -18.49 15.21 -5.40
CA VAL A 211 -19.35 15.15 -6.60
C VAL A 211 -18.74 14.23 -7.67
N LYS A 212 -17.41 14.30 -7.88
CA LYS A 212 -16.70 13.45 -8.84
C LYS A 212 -16.75 11.97 -8.45
N VAL A 213 -16.51 11.66 -7.17
CA VAL A 213 -16.63 10.30 -6.62
C VAL A 213 -18.04 9.77 -6.79
N ARG A 214 -19.05 10.56 -6.43
CA ARG A 214 -20.46 10.19 -6.61
C ARG A 214 -20.78 9.91 -8.07
N ARG A 215 -20.34 10.75 -9.00
CA ARG A 215 -20.54 10.55 -10.44
C ARG A 215 -19.93 9.23 -10.92
N ARG A 216 -18.70 8.91 -10.48
CA ARG A 216 -18.03 7.64 -10.82
C ARG A 216 -18.73 6.43 -10.23
N LEU A 217 -19.20 6.50 -8.98
CA LEU A 217 -19.98 5.43 -8.35
C LEU A 217 -21.28 5.19 -9.10
N GLN A 218 -22.01 6.26 -9.45
CA GLN A 218 -23.22 6.15 -10.26
C GLN A 218 -22.92 5.55 -11.64
N ALA A 219 -21.86 5.99 -12.33
CA ALA A 219 -21.45 5.39 -13.60
C ALA A 219 -21.10 3.90 -13.46
N ALA A 220 -20.38 3.51 -12.40
CA ALA A 220 -20.05 2.12 -12.13
C ALA A 220 -21.27 1.24 -11.85
N LEU A 221 -22.29 1.79 -11.17
CA LEU A 221 -23.56 1.13 -10.92
C LEU A 221 -24.39 1.01 -12.20
N SER A 222 -24.47 2.07 -13.01
CA SER A 222 -25.24 2.14 -14.26
C SER A 222 -24.60 1.40 -15.44
N LEU A 223 -23.31 1.04 -15.37
CA LEU A 223 -22.64 0.23 -16.39
C LEU A 223 -23.27 -1.17 -16.48
N GLU A 224 -24.18 -1.34 -17.43
CA GLU A 224 -24.72 -2.63 -17.86
C GLU A 224 -23.74 -3.37 -18.78
N GLY A 225 -23.81 -4.70 -18.83
CA GLY A 225 -23.00 -5.50 -19.75
C GLY A 225 -23.28 -5.20 -21.24
N SER A 226 -24.47 -4.67 -21.54
CA SER A 226 -24.92 -4.25 -22.88
C SER A 226 -24.26 -2.96 -23.38
N ALA A 227 -23.78 -2.11 -22.47
CA ALA A 227 -23.11 -0.84 -22.76
C ALA A 227 -21.60 -0.97 -22.94
N LEU A 228 -21.06 -2.20 -22.81
CA LEU A 228 -19.64 -2.47 -22.98
C LEU A 228 -19.31 -2.62 -24.46
N PRO A 229 -18.19 -2.04 -24.94
CA PRO A 229 -17.75 -2.18 -26.31
C PRO A 229 -17.70 -3.65 -26.79
N PRO A 230 -17.97 -3.94 -28.07
CA PRO A 230 -18.05 -5.31 -28.59
C PRO A 230 -16.78 -6.15 -28.36
N TYR A 231 -15.60 -5.51 -28.33
CA TYR A 231 -14.34 -6.17 -28.03
C TYR A 231 -14.27 -6.68 -26.58
N MET A 232 -14.99 -6.03 -25.65
CA MET A 232 -15.08 -6.44 -24.23
C MET A 232 -16.00 -7.65 -24.01
N GLY A 233 -17.00 -7.86 -24.89
CA GLY A 233 -17.94 -8.98 -24.78
C GLY A 233 -17.28 -10.38 -24.79
N ARG A 234 -16.01 -10.49 -25.23
CA ARG A 234 -15.20 -11.72 -25.17
C ARG A 234 -14.24 -11.78 -23.99
N VAL A 235 -14.01 -10.67 -23.30
CA VAL A 235 -13.01 -10.55 -22.22
C VAL A 235 -13.53 -11.12 -20.91
N PHE A 236 -14.84 -11.03 -20.67
CA PHE A 236 -15.47 -11.58 -19.47
C PHE A 236 -15.56 -13.11 -19.44
N SER A 237 -15.14 -13.79 -20.51
CA SER A 237 -14.90 -15.25 -20.49
C SER A 237 -13.77 -15.68 -19.55
N PHE A 238 -12.90 -14.73 -19.13
CA PHE A 238 -11.82 -14.95 -18.16
C PHE A 238 -12.33 -15.08 -16.71
N LEU A 239 -13.51 -14.54 -16.38
CA LEU A 239 -14.02 -14.54 -15.00
C LEU A 239 -14.74 -15.83 -14.60
N GLY A 240 -15.26 -16.59 -15.57
CA GLY A 240 -15.69 -17.97 -15.35
C GLY A 240 -17.01 -18.13 -14.58
N GLN A 241 -18.11 -18.19 -15.34
CA GLN A 241 -19.48 -18.58 -14.98
C GLN A 241 -20.39 -17.49 -14.33
N GLU A 242 -21.65 -17.53 -14.78
CA GLU A 242 -22.56 -16.42 -15.08
C GLU A 242 -23.12 -15.58 -13.90
N VAL A 243 -22.62 -15.73 -12.66
CA VAL A 243 -23.14 -14.95 -11.49
C VAL A 243 -22.03 -14.37 -10.61
N SER A 244 -20.84 -14.98 -10.56
CA SER A 244 -19.71 -14.47 -9.76
C SER A 244 -19.03 -13.26 -10.41
N ASP A 245 -19.19 -13.10 -11.72
CA ASP A 245 -18.49 -12.08 -12.52
C ASP A 245 -18.96 -10.65 -12.21
N LEU A 246 -20.25 -10.43 -11.98
CA LEU A 246 -20.80 -9.09 -11.75
C LEU A 246 -20.34 -8.50 -10.41
N GLU A 247 -20.35 -9.31 -9.35
CA GLU A 247 -19.88 -8.90 -8.02
C GLU A 247 -18.37 -8.70 -8.03
N GLN A 248 -17.59 -9.61 -8.62
CA GLN A 248 -16.14 -9.42 -8.78
C GLN A 248 -15.79 -8.15 -9.56
N MET A 249 -16.41 -7.94 -10.73
CA MET A 249 -16.18 -6.75 -11.55
C MET A 249 -16.62 -5.47 -10.83
N PHE A 250 -17.73 -5.52 -10.12
CA PHE A 250 -18.20 -4.38 -9.34
C PHE A 250 -17.22 -4.05 -8.20
N THR A 251 -16.84 -5.04 -7.41
CA THR A 251 -15.88 -4.88 -6.31
C THR A 251 -14.54 -4.35 -6.81
N PHE A 252 -14.03 -4.87 -7.92
CA PHE A 252 -12.76 -4.40 -8.47
C PHE A 252 -12.85 -2.94 -8.97
N ARG A 253 -13.93 -2.57 -9.66
CA ARG A 253 -14.19 -1.16 -10.03
C ARG A 253 -14.31 -0.27 -8.81
N TYR A 254 -15.00 -0.73 -7.77
CA TYR A 254 -15.16 0.01 -6.52
C TYR A 254 -13.81 0.26 -5.84
N CYS A 255 -12.96 -0.76 -5.72
CA CYS A 255 -11.58 -0.62 -5.23
C CYS A 255 -10.81 0.42 -6.04
N TRP A 256 -10.87 0.35 -7.37
CA TRP A 256 -10.19 1.31 -8.24
C TRP A 256 -10.72 2.74 -8.03
N ILE A 257 -12.04 2.94 -7.88
CA ILE A 257 -12.63 4.26 -7.62
C ILE A 257 -12.12 4.84 -6.30
N ILE A 258 -12.16 4.09 -5.19
CA ILE A 258 -11.74 4.60 -3.88
C ILE A 258 -10.26 5.00 -3.92
N VAL A 259 -9.40 4.10 -4.43
CA VAL A 259 -7.95 4.35 -4.41
C VAL A 259 -7.56 5.42 -5.42
N THR A 260 -8.25 5.52 -6.57
CA THR A 260 -8.05 6.62 -7.52
C THR A 260 -8.46 7.96 -6.90
N SER A 261 -9.54 7.99 -6.11
CA SER A 261 -9.97 9.20 -5.41
C SER A 261 -8.92 9.68 -4.39
N LEU A 262 -8.25 8.74 -3.72
CA LEU A 262 -7.08 9.05 -2.89
C LEU A 262 -5.92 9.57 -3.76
N ALA A 263 -5.62 8.90 -4.88
CA ALA A 263 -4.51 9.27 -5.76
C ALA A 263 -4.70 10.64 -6.44
N GLU A 264 -5.94 11.14 -6.55
CA GLU A 264 -6.24 12.48 -7.06
C GLU A 264 -6.00 13.60 -6.04
N LEU A 265 -5.94 13.27 -4.74
CA LEU A 265 -5.57 14.26 -3.71
C LEU A 265 -4.10 14.67 -3.76
N PHE A 266 -3.27 13.81 -4.33
CA PHE A 266 -1.83 13.94 -4.35
C PHE A 266 -1.34 14.18 -5.77
N THR A 267 -0.37 15.08 -5.92
CA THR A 267 0.20 15.41 -7.23
C THR A 267 1.14 14.31 -7.71
N GLN A 268 1.49 14.33 -9.01
CA GLN A 268 2.48 13.40 -9.56
C GLN A 268 3.89 13.59 -8.96
N GLU A 269 4.17 14.71 -8.31
CA GLU A 269 5.46 14.99 -7.66
C GLU A 269 5.55 14.38 -6.24
N ASP A 270 4.41 14.10 -5.59
CA ASP A 270 4.36 13.56 -4.22
C ASP A 270 4.83 12.10 -4.13
N PHE A 271 4.79 11.38 -5.25
CA PHE A 271 5.33 10.04 -5.40
C PHE A 271 6.37 10.11 -6.51
N SER A 272 7.62 9.74 -6.23
CA SER A 272 8.56 9.49 -7.33
C SER A 272 7.88 8.48 -8.25
N ALA A 273 7.67 8.86 -9.52
CA ALA A 273 6.87 8.12 -10.49
C ALA A 273 7.33 6.67 -10.73
N TYR A 274 8.43 6.22 -10.11
CA TYR A 274 9.10 4.96 -10.34
C TYR A 274 9.20 4.01 -9.14
N GLU A 275 8.94 4.41 -7.88
CA GLU A 275 9.40 3.57 -6.75
C GLU A 275 8.31 3.02 -5.83
N ARG A 276 7.14 3.66 -5.65
CA ARG A 276 6.09 3.14 -4.74
C ARG A 276 4.67 3.40 -5.22
N SER A 277 3.84 2.36 -5.20
CA SER A 277 2.40 2.48 -5.38
C SER A 277 1.77 3.18 -4.17
N ILE A 278 0.75 4.02 -4.39
CA ILE A 278 -0.05 4.62 -3.31
C ILE A 278 -0.67 3.56 -2.38
N ILE A 279 -0.93 2.36 -2.91
CA ILE A 279 -1.43 1.22 -2.14
C ILE A 279 -0.41 0.78 -1.09
N ASP A 280 0.88 0.73 -1.45
CA ASP A 280 1.95 0.31 -0.54
C ASP A 280 2.37 1.46 0.38
N GLU A 281 2.36 2.70 -0.12
CA GLU A 281 2.71 3.87 0.66
C GLU A 281 1.72 4.11 1.80
N TYR A 282 0.42 3.91 1.58
CA TYR A 282 -0.61 4.07 2.61
C TYR A 282 -1.07 2.76 3.26
N LEU A 283 -0.36 1.64 3.04
CA LEU A 283 -0.69 0.32 3.62
C LEU A 283 -2.14 -0.13 3.34
N LEU A 284 -2.65 0.16 2.14
CA LEU A 284 -4.02 -0.19 1.73
C LEU A 284 -4.15 -1.65 1.28
N ALA A 285 -3.04 -2.30 0.95
CA ALA A 285 -3.02 -3.66 0.42
C ALA A 285 -3.76 -4.68 1.29
N PRO A 286 -3.63 -4.72 2.64
CA PRO A 286 -4.32 -5.72 3.47
C PRO A 286 -5.85 -5.63 3.36
N ALA A 287 -6.43 -4.43 3.45
CA ALA A 287 -7.88 -4.23 3.36
C ALA A 287 -8.41 -4.55 1.94
N LEU A 288 -7.68 -4.16 0.89
CA LEU A 288 -8.01 -4.53 -0.50
C LEU A 288 -7.94 -6.05 -0.71
N THR A 289 -6.92 -6.70 -0.15
CA THR A 289 -6.74 -8.16 -0.22
C THR A 289 -7.93 -8.87 0.44
N LEU A 290 -8.34 -8.42 1.62
CA LEU A 290 -9.46 -8.98 2.36
C LEU A 290 -10.76 -8.86 1.54
N LEU A 291 -11.01 -7.70 0.94
CA LEU A 291 -12.20 -7.47 0.13
C LEU A 291 -12.21 -8.28 -1.17
N LEU A 292 -11.10 -8.29 -1.92
CA LEU A 292 -10.99 -9.03 -3.17
C LEU A 292 -11.06 -10.54 -2.94
N ASN A 293 -10.52 -11.05 -1.83
CA ASN A 293 -10.59 -12.46 -1.45
C ASN A 293 -12.02 -12.95 -1.16
N GLN A 294 -12.96 -12.05 -0.87
CA GLN A 294 -14.36 -12.43 -0.68
C GLN A 294 -15.10 -12.69 -1.98
N VAL A 295 -14.61 -12.12 -3.09
CA VAL A 295 -15.24 -12.20 -4.40
C VAL A 295 -14.48 -13.11 -5.36
N THR A 296 -13.18 -13.37 -5.13
CA THR A 296 -12.39 -14.34 -5.90
C THR A 296 -12.25 -15.66 -5.15
N THR A 297 -12.38 -16.78 -5.87
CA THR A 297 -12.22 -18.14 -5.31
C THR A 297 -10.85 -18.76 -5.60
N ASP A 298 -9.99 -18.06 -6.33
CA ASP A 298 -8.67 -18.54 -6.75
C ASP A 298 -7.57 -17.70 -6.10
N ASP A 299 -6.91 -18.28 -5.09
CA ASP A 299 -5.81 -17.66 -4.34
C ASP A 299 -4.66 -17.21 -5.27
N ARG A 300 -4.49 -17.84 -6.44
CA ARG A 300 -3.45 -17.47 -7.41
C ARG A 300 -3.79 -16.19 -8.18
N ARG A 301 -5.06 -15.80 -8.24
CA ARG A 301 -5.53 -14.59 -8.92
C ARG A 301 -5.41 -13.35 -8.05
N LEU A 302 -5.47 -13.49 -6.74
CA LEU A 302 -5.46 -12.35 -5.83
C LEU A 302 -4.22 -11.44 -5.99
N PRO A 303 -2.98 -11.97 -6.09
CA PRO A 303 -1.80 -11.15 -6.40
C PRO A 303 -1.89 -10.47 -7.77
N GLN A 304 -2.42 -11.16 -8.79
CA GLN A 304 -2.57 -10.61 -10.14
C GLN A 304 -3.60 -9.47 -10.18
N LEU A 305 -4.70 -9.59 -9.43
CA LEU A 305 -5.71 -8.53 -9.29
C LEU A 305 -5.13 -7.31 -8.58
N LEU A 306 -4.34 -7.51 -7.52
CA LEU A 306 -3.67 -6.40 -6.84
C LEU A 306 -2.65 -5.71 -7.74
N LEU A 307 -1.85 -6.46 -8.50
CA LEU A 307 -0.91 -5.90 -9.49
C LEU A 307 -1.66 -5.12 -10.57
N LEU A 308 -2.73 -5.68 -11.12
CA LEU A 308 -3.59 -4.98 -12.08
C LEU A 308 -4.16 -3.69 -11.49
N LEU A 309 -4.66 -3.71 -10.26
CA LEU A 309 -5.17 -2.52 -9.59
C LEU A 309 -4.08 -1.43 -9.49
N LYS A 310 -2.86 -1.79 -9.10
CA LYS A 310 -1.69 -0.88 -9.06
C LYS A 310 -1.40 -0.25 -10.43
N ILE A 311 -1.35 -1.07 -11.48
CA ILE A 311 -1.15 -0.64 -12.87
C ILE A 311 -2.22 0.38 -13.29
N LEU A 312 -3.49 0.06 -13.02
CA LEU A 312 -4.64 0.89 -13.40
C LEU A 312 -4.71 2.22 -12.63
N ILE A 313 -4.19 2.27 -11.41
CA ILE A 313 -4.07 3.52 -10.63
C ILE A 313 -2.91 4.38 -11.14
N ARG A 314 -1.78 3.74 -11.49
CA ARG A 314 -0.60 4.42 -12.05
C ARG A 314 -0.94 5.05 -13.40
N HIS A 315 -1.49 4.26 -14.30
CA HIS A 315 -1.88 4.68 -15.66
C HIS A 315 -3.30 5.23 -15.70
N ARG A 316 -3.83 5.74 -14.57
CA ARG A 316 -5.22 6.25 -14.50
C ARG A 316 -5.49 7.37 -15.51
N GLU A 317 -4.49 8.14 -15.89
CA GLU A 317 -4.63 9.27 -16.83
C GLU A 317 -4.19 8.90 -18.26
N TRP A 318 -4.12 7.60 -18.61
CA TRP A 318 -3.63 7.15 -19.92
C TRP A 318 -4.40 7.76 -21.10
N CYS A 319 -5.68 8.10 -20.91
CA CYS A 319 -6.55 8.72 -21.90
C CYS A 319 -6.75 10.23 -21.75
N ARG A 320 -5.99 10.89 -20.87
CA ARG A 320 -6.10 12.34 -20.61
C ARG A 320 -5.55 13.18 -21.75
N ASP A 321 -4.37 12.83 -22.25
CA ASP A 321 -3.72 13.52 -23.35
C ASP A 321 -4.20 12.95 -24.70
N LYS A 322 -4.39 13.83 -25.70
CA LYS A 322 -4.80 13.43 -27.05
C LYS A 322 -3.68 13.65 -28.07
N PRO A 323 -3.33 12.63 -28.89
CA PRO A 323 -3.83 11.26 -28.83
C PRO A 323 -3.29 10.49 -27.60
N PRO A 324 -4.05 9.54 -27.05
CA PRO A 324 -3.61 8.73 -25.91
C PRO A 324 -2.36 7.91 -26.27
N ASP A 325 -1.38 7.91 -25.36
CA ASP A 325 -0.08 7.24 -25.52
C ASP A 325 -0.05 5.90 -24.78
N LEU A 326 -0.81 4.92 -25.31
CA LEU A 326 -0.85 3.57 -24.73
C LEU A 326 0.50 2.87 -24.74
N LEU A 327 1.40 3.23 -25.66
CA LEU A 327 2.75 2.66 -25.72
C LEU A 327 3.51 2.84 -24.39
N ARG A 328 3.39 4.01 -23.73
CA ARG A 328 3.97 4.24 -22.41
C ARG A 328 3.44 3.27 -21.34
N VAL A 329 2.20 2.82 -21.48
CA VAL A 329 1.61 1.83 -20.57
C VAL A 329 2.30 0.47 -20.77
N PHE A 330 2.50 0.04 -22.02
CA PHE A 330 3.13 -1.25 -22.32
C PHE A 330 4.65 -1.29 -22.09
N GLU A 331 5.31 -0.14 -22.10
CA GLU A 331 6.73 -0.01 -21.73
C GLU A 331 6.97 -0.12 -20.21
N ASP A 332 5.93 -0.02 -19.38
CA ASP A 332 6.05 -0.13 -17.91
C ASP A 332 6.45 -1.56 -17.47
N PRO A 333 7.53 -1.72 -16.68
CA PRO A 333 7.95 -3.03 -16.16
C PRO A 333 6.87 -3.79 -15.39
N GLU A 334 6.03 -3.12 -14.60
CA GLU A 334 4.95 -3.78 -13.85
C GLU A 334 3.86 -4.30 -14.81
N VAL A 335 3.61 -3.57 -15.90
CA VAL A 335 2.71 -4.03 -16.96
C VAL A 335 3.30 -5.25 -17.64
N GLN A 336 4.59 -5.28 -17.94
CA GLN A 336 5.26 -6.44 -18.52
C GLN A 336 5.26 -7.65 -17.58
N GLU A 337 5.40 -7.44 -16.27
CA GLU A 337 5.24 -8.49 -15.25
C GLU A 337 3.82 -9.05 -15.25
N PHE A 338 2.80 -8.18 -15.26
CA PHE A 338 1.39 -8.58 -15.33
C PHE A 338 1.07 -9.35 -16.62
N LEU A 339 1.60 -8.89 -17.74
CA LEU A 339 1.50 -9.54 -19.05
C LEU A 339 2.31 -10.84 -19.13
N GLN A 340 3.10 -11.18 -18.11
CA GLN A 340 3.97 -12.34 -18.06
C GLN A 340 4.89 -12.41 -19.29
N VAL A 341 5.51 -11.26 -19.61
CA VAL A 341 6.40 -11.15 -20.77
C VAL A 341 7.62 -12.03 -20.54
N ASN A 342 7.78 -13.04 -21.39
CA ASN A 342 8.87 -14.01 -21.30
C ASN A 342 9.62 -14.11 -22.63
N ARG A 343 10.93 -14.37 -22.55
CA ARG A 343 11.76 -14.57 -23.74
C ARG A 343 11.87 -16.06 -24.07
N TYR A 344 11.48 -16.43 -25.28
CA TYR A 344 11.61 -17.78 -25.83
C TYR A 344 12.16 -17.70 -27.26
N GLU A 345 13.25 -18.40 -27.54
CA GLU A 345 13.93 -18.41 -28.86
C GLU A 345 14.21 -17.00 -29.42
N ASN A 346 14.74 -16.11 -28.57
CA ASN A 346 15.00 -14.68 -28.83
C ASN A 346 13.78 -13.78 -29.05
N THR A 347 12.56 -14.33 -29.05
CA THR A 347 11.30 -13.58 -29.19
C THR A 347 10.66 -13.33 -27.83
N LEU A 348 10.09 -12.15 -27.62
CA LEU A 348 9.30 -11.83 -26.43
C LEU A 348 7.84 -12.21 -26.65
N TRP A 349 7.26 -12.95 -25.71
CA TRP A 349 5.88 -13.41 -25.74
C TRP A 349 5.13 -12.89 -24.52
N CYS A 350 3.87 -12.49 -24.69
CA CYS A 350 2.98 -12.12 -23.58
C CYS A 350 1.83 -13.10 -23.43
N SER A 351 1.28 -13.20 -22.22
CA SER A 351 0.04 -13.93 -21.94
C SER A 351 -1.13 -13.26 -22.66
N LYS A 352 -1.76 -14.01 -23.57
CA LYS A 352 -3.00 -13.62 -24.23
C LYS A 352 -4.07 -13.20 -23.22
N GLU A 353 -4.23 -13.96 -22.15
CA GLU A 353 -5.27 -13.73 -21.15
C GLU A 353 -5.02 -12.43 -20.39
N SER A 354 -3.78 -12.21 -19.91
CA SER A 354 -3.39 -10.98 -19.23
C SER A 354 -3.54 -9.76 -20.15
N LEU A 355 -3.13 -9.87 -21.41
CA LEU A 355 -3.20 -8.77 -22.38
C LEU A 355 -4.64 -8.34 -22.64
N VAL A 356 -5.51 -9.32 -22.91
CA VAL A 356 -6.93 -9.08 -23.15
C VAL A 356 -7.59 -8.47 -21.91
N SER A 357 -7.22 -8.95 -20.71
CA SER A 357 -7.70 -8.41 -19.44
C SER A 357 -7.28 -6.96 -19.24
N LEU A 358 -6.00 -6.62 -19.44
CA LEU A 358 -5.48 -5.26 -19.31
C LEU A 358 -6.23 -4.29 -20.23
N ILE A 359 -6.37 -4.62 -21.51
CA ILE A 359 -7.04 -3.77 -22.51
C ILE A 359 -8.51 -3.53 -22.13
N ALA A 360 -9.23 -4.56 -21.67
CA ALA A 360 -10.61 -4.36 -21.22
C ALA A 360 -10.71 -3.46 -19.99
N TRP A 361 -9.81 -3.62 -19.02
CA TRP A 361 -9.82 -2.76 -17.83
C TRP A 361 -9.43 -1.32 -18.15
N LEU A 362 -8.51 -1.08 -19.09
CA LEU A 362 -8.21 0.26 -19.59
C LEU A 362 -9.45 0.90 -20.24
N GLY A 363 -10.19 0.14 -21.05
CA GLY A 363 -11.45 0.61 -21.62
C GLY A 363 -12.52 0.92 -20.56
N ILE A 364 -12.65 0.09 -19.51
CA ILE A 364 -13.56 0.38 -18.39
C ILE A 364 -13.17 1.69 -17.70
N ILE A 365 -11.88 1.96 -17.54
CA ILE A 365 -11.40 3.24 -16.99
C ILE A 365 -11.78 4.39 -17.90
N SER A 366 -11.57 4.27 -19.22
CA SER A 366 -12.01 5.30 -20.17
C SER A 366 -13.50 5.58 -19.99
N LEU A 367 -14.34 4.55 -19.98
CA LEU A 367 -15.79 4.70 -19.79
C LEU A 367 -16.18 5.39 -18.47
N LEU A 368 -15.41 5.17 -17.39
CA LEU A 368 -15.64 5.79 -16.08
C LEU A 368 -15.12 7.22 -15.97
N GLN A 369 -14.22 7.65 -16.86
CA GLN A 369 -13.63 9.00 -16.87
C GLN A 369 -14.28 9.90 -17.93
N GLU A 370 -14.22 9.49 -19.19
CA GLU A 370 -14.70 10.24 -20.34
C GLU A 370 -15.10 9.26 -21.46
N GLN A 371 -16.37 9.30 -21.88
CA GLN A 371 -16.84 8.49 -23.00
C GLN A 371 -16.32 9.07 -24.31
N ASP A 372 -15.11 8.66 -24.70
CA ASP A 372 -14.51 8.99 -25.98
C ASP A 372 -14.46 7.75 -26.89
N PRO A 373 -15.26 7.71 -27.98
CA PRO A 373 -15.25 6.61 -28.94
C PRO A 373 -13.87 6.36 -29.56
N GLU A 374 -13.01 7.38 -29.68
CA GLU A 374 -11.66 7.22 -30.25
C GLU A 374 -10.77 6.32 -29.39
N ASN A 375 -10.98 6.32 -28.07
CA ASN A 375 -10.24 5.45 -27.14
C ASN A 375 -10.64 3.98 -27.34
N ASP A 376 -11.94 3.72 -27.55
CA ASP A 376 -12.44 2.37 -27.77
C ASP A 376 -11.97 1.81 -29.12
N GLU A 377 -11.98 2.62 -30.18
CA GLU A 377 -11.43 2.22 -31.48
C GLU A 377 -9.92 1.89 -31.39
N LEU A 378 -9.17 2.67 -30.61
CA LEU A 378 -7.75 2.43 -30.39
C LEU A 378 -7.49 1.13 -29.62
N LEU A 379 -8.22 0.89 -28.53
CA LEU A 379 -8.10 -0.33 -27.73
C LEU A 379 -8.47 -1.58 -28.55
N GLU A 380 -9.53 -1.49 -29.36
CA GLU A 380 -9.92 -2.57 -30.28
C GLU A 380 -8.82 -2.84 -31.32
N LYS A 381 -8.24 -1.78 -31.90
CA LYS A 381 -7.16 -1.89 -32.88
C LYS A 381 -5.91 -2.57 -32.29
N TYR A 382 -5.50 -2.22 -31.07
CA TYR A 382 -4.37 -2.89 -30.41
C TYR A 382 -4.67 -4.33 -30.03
N LEU A 383 -5.92 -4.65 -29.68
CA LEU A 383 -6.34 -6.03 -29.47
C LEU A 383 -6.32 -6.85 -30.78
N GLU A 384 -6.61 -6.23 -31.93
CA GLU A 384 -6.41 -6.84 -33.24
C GLU A 384 -4.94 -6.99 -33.62
N ALA A 385 -4.11 -5.98 -33.37
CA ALA A 385 -2.66 -6.03 -33.60
C ALA A 385 -2.01 -7.15 -32.78
N ALA A 386 -2.44 -7.34 -31.53
CA ALA A 386 -2.00 -8.44 -30.67
C ALA A 386 -2.37 -9.81 -31.24
N LYS A 387 -3.56 -9.94 -31.85
CA LYS A 387 -3.96 -11.18 -32.53
C LYS A 387 -3.14 -11.41 -33.81
N LYS A 388 -2.86 -10.35 -34.58
CA LYS A 388 -2.07 -10.43 -35.83
C LYS A 388 -0.60 -10.78 -35.57
N SER A 389 -0.06 -10.39 -34.42
CA SER A 389 1.29 -10.73 -33.97
C SER A 389 1.39 -12.09 -33.27
N ASP A 390 0.31 -12.88 -33.22
CA ASP A 390 0.25 -14.12 -32.43
C ASP A 390 0.68 -13.93 -30.96
N TYR A 391 0.42 -12.75 -30.39
CA TYR A 391 0.82 -12.38 -29.03
C TYR A 391 2.34 -12.34 -28.79
N ARG A 392 3.12 -12.13 -29.87
CA ARG A 392 4.52 -11.73 -29.77
C ARG A 392 4.59 -10.27 -29.33
N PHE A 393 5.12 -10.07 -28.13
CA PHE A 393 5.13 -8.77 -27.48
C PHE A 393 6.01 -7.75 -28.21
N GLN A 394 7.15 -8.19 -28.76
CA GLN A 394 8.03 -7.32 -29.55
C GLN A 394 7.31 -6.81 -30.82
N ASP A 395 6.71 -7.71 -31.58
CA ASP A 395 6.00 -7.37 -32.82
C ASP A 395 4.80 -6.43 -32.52
N LEU A 396 4.13 -6.62 -31.38
CA LEU A 396 3.07 -5.71 -30.91
C LEU A 396 3.61 -4.30 -30.62
N LEU A 397 4.72 -4.18 -29.87
CA LEU A 397 5.35 -2.89 -29.57
C LEU A 397 5.80 -2.18 -30.86
N ASP A 398 6.41 -2.91 -31.79
CA ASP A 398 6.86 -2.36 -33.07
C ASP A 398 5.67 -1.80 -33.88
N MET A 399 4.55 -2.53 -33.95
CA MET A 399 3.31 -2.04 -34.57
C MET A 399 2.76 -0.80 -33.84
N MET A 400 2.84 -0.74 -32.51
CA MET A 400 2.42 0.43 -31.73
C MET A 400 3.31 1.66 -31.99
N HIS A 401 4.63 1.48 -32.13
CA HIS A 401 5.58 2.55 -32.48
C HIS A 401 5.30 3.11 -33.87
N GLU A 402 5.05 2.24 -34.86
CA GLU A 402 4.69 2.65 -36.23
C GLU A 402 3.42 3.51 -36.21
N GLU A 403 2.39 3.10 -35.48
CA GLU A 403 1.15 3.86 -35.36
C GLU A 403 1.33 5.21 -34.66
N ARG A 404 2.15 5.27 -33.62
CA ARG A 404 2.48 6.53 -32.94
C ARG A 404 3.14 7.51 -33.92
N SER A 405 4.08 7.02 -34.74
CA SER A 405 4.78 7.84 -35.74
C SER A 405 3.89 8.37 -36.86
N LEU A 406 2.76 7.70 -37.14
CA LEU A 406 1.76 8.15 -38.12
C LEU A 406 0.78 9.21 -37.56
N ARG A 407 0.69 9.32 -36.22
CA ARG A 407 -0.20 10.25 -35.52
C ARG A 407 0.50 11.51 -34.99
N THR A 408 1.84 11.52 -34.98
CA THR A 408 2.66 12.71 -34.67
C THR A 408 2.99 13.45 -35.95
#